data_AF-A0A9P5RE93-F1
#
_entry.id   AF-A0A9P5RE93-F1
#
_cell.length_a   1.000
_cell.length_b   1.000
_cell.length_c   1.000
_cell.angle_alpha   90.00
_cell.angle_beta   90.00
_cell.angle_gamma   90.00
#
_symmetry.space_group_name_H-M   'P 1'
#
loop_
_entity.id
_entity.type
_entity.pdbx_description
1 polymer ?
#
loop_
_entity_poly.entity_id
_entity_poly.type
_entity_poly.pdbx_seq_one_letter_code
_entity_poly.pdbx_strand_id
1 'polypeptide(L)'
;MAFNKIFSFFLVAILALVVMSQGAEAVTLPAWCNCSNDQPKTKKACGIAGGNYDGSSCGLDQIGKYNAFLMGCSQQSGSFKCWH
;
A
#
# COMPACT_ATOMS: atom_id res chain seq x y z
N MET A 1 38.88 21.54 -24.42
CA MET A 1 37.45 21.21 -24.61
C MET A 1 37.10 19.90 -23.88
N ALA A 2 37.17 19.87 -22.53
CA ALA A 2 36.87 18.65 -21.73
C ALA A 2 35.63 18.79 -20.82
N PHE A 3 35.19 20.02 -20.55
CA PHE A 3 34.06 20.32 -19.68
C PHE A 3 32.69 19.88 -20.24
N ASN A 4 32.53 19.87 -21.57
CA ASN A 4 31.27 19.48 -22.22
C ASN A 4 30.93 17.99 -22.07
N LYS A 5 31.94 17.11 -21.96
CA LYS A 5 31.70 15.66 -21.86
C LYS A 5 31.22 15.25 -20.47
N ILE A 6 31.75 15.88 -19.41
CA ILE A 6 31.38 15.57 -18.02
C ILE A 6 29.95 16.03 -17.72
N PHE A 7 29.57 17.21 -18.23
CA PHE A 7 28.20 17.75 -18.07
C PHE A 7 27.13 16.85 -18.71
N SER A 8 27.46 16.21 -19.84
CA SER A 8 26.54 15.30 -20.54
C SER A 8 26.24 14.03 -19.75
N PHE A 9 27.25 13.46 -19.06
CA PHE A 9 27.06 12.28 -18.22
C PHE A 9 26.18 12.55 -16.99
N PHE A 10 26.31 13.73 -16.38
CA PHE A 10 25.47 14.11 -15.25
C PHE A 10 23.98 14.25 -15.63
N LEU A 11 23.70 14.81 -16.81
CA LEU A 11 22.34 14.97 -17.31
C LEU A 11 21.64 13.62 -17.56
N VAL A 12 22.35 12.65 -18.13
CA VAL A 12 21.81 11.29 -18.36
C VAL A 12 21.54 10.57 -17.04
N ALA A 13 22.43 10.71 -16.05
CA ALA A 13 22.26 10.11 -14.74
C ALA A 13 21.03 10.68 -13.98
N ILE A 14 20.80 12.00 -14.07
CA ILE A 14 19.62 12.64 -13.47
C ILE A 14 18.33 12.20 -14.15
N LEU A 15 18.32 12.12 -15.49
CA LEU A 15 17.16 11.62 -16.24
C LEU A 15 16.83 10.16 -15.90
N ALA A 16 17.83 9.31 -15.72
CA ALA A 16 17.63 7.93 -15.29
C ALA A 16 17.00 7.83 -13.88
N LEU A 17 17.41 8.69 -12.94
CA LEU A 17 16.84 8.75 -11.59
C LEU A 17 15.36 9.20 -11.59
N VAL A 18 14.99 10.13 -12.48
CA VAL A 18 13.60 10.62 -12.57
C VAL A 18 12.65 9.55 -13.10
N VAL A 19 13.10 8.69 -14.02
CA VAL A 19 12.26 7.60 -14.57
C VAL A 19 11.92 6.56 -13.51
N MET A 20 12.82 6.30 -12.56
CA MET A 20 12.61 5.28 -11.51
C MET A 20 11.60 5.70 -10.43
N SER A 21 11.30 6.99 -10.29
CA SER A 21 10.35 7.51 -9.29
C SER A 21 8.88 7.43 -9.74
N GLN A 22 8.60 7.10 -11.00
CA GLN A 22 7.25 7.14 -11.57
C GLN A 22 6.48 5.81 -11.46
N GLY A 23 7.09 4.78 -10.87
CA GLY A 23 6.54 3.41 -10.81
C GLY A 23 5.71 3.08 -9.58
N ALA A 24 5.30 4.06 -8.76
CA ALA A 24 4.31 3.80 -7.71
C ALA A 24 2.93 3.78 -8.37
N GLU A 25 2.62 2.71 -9.09
CA GLU A 25 1.26 2.42 -9.51
C GLU A 25 0.38 2.52 -8.28
N ALA A 26 -0.61 3.42 -8.32
CA ALA A 26 -1.60 3.54 -7.28
C ALA A 26 -2.37 2.21 -7.26
N VAL A 27 -1.90 1.28 -6.42
CA VAL A 27 -2.58 0.00 -6.24
C VAL A 27 -4.00 0.35 -5.90
N THR A 28 -4.93 -0.08 -6.75
CA THR A 28 -6.36 0.11 -6.51
C THR A 28 -6.72 -0.80 -5.35
N LEU A 29 -6.48 -0.31 -4.13
CA LEU A 29 -6.80 -1.02 -2.92
C LEU A 29 -8.33 -1.08 -2.83
N PRO A 30 -8.91 -2.25 -2.50
CA PRO A 30 -10.34 -2.34 -2.33
C PRO A 30 -10.78 -1.31 -1.31
N ALA A 31 -11.75 -0.49 -1.68
CA ALA A 31 -12.20 0.62 -0.86
C ALA A 31 -12.77 0.13 0.48
N TRP A 32 -13.22 -1.13 0.54
CA TRP A 32 -13.88 -1.73 1.71
C TRP A 32 -13.51 -3.20 1.89
N CYS A 33 -12.97 -3.57 3.07
CA CYS A 33 -12.74 -4.96 3.46
C CYS A 33 -13.10 -5.21 4.91
N ASN A 34 -13.61 -6.41 5.20
CA ASN A 34 -13.86 -6.87 6.57
C ASN A 34 -13.51 -8.36 6.78
N CYS A 35 -13.32 -8.76 8.03
CA CYS A 35 -13.04 -10.15 8.39
C CYS A 35 -14.36 -10.95 8.52
N SER A 36 -14.98 -11.32 7.39
CA SER A 36 -16.24 -12.10 7.35
C SER A 36 -17.40 -11.43 8.10
N ASN A 37 -17.54 -10.12 7.96
CA ASN A 37 -18.56 -9.31 8.63
C ASN A 37 -18.47 -9.29 10.18
N ASP A 38 -17.36 -9.75 10.75
CA ASP A 38 -17.09 -9.69 12.19
C ASP A 38 -16.39 -8.36 12.52
N GLN A 39 -17.15 -7.41 13.06
CA GLN A 39 -16.65 -6.09 13.42
C GLN A 39 -15.51 -6.11 14.45
N PRO A 40 -15.61 -6.87 15.57
CA PRO A 40 -14.49 -7.04 16.50
C PRO A 40 -13.20 -7.53 15.84
N LYS A 41 -13.29 -8.55 14.98
CA LYS A 41 -12.10 -9.07 14.27
C LYS A 41 -11.56 -8.08 13.27
N THR A 42 -12.44 -7.41 12.54
CA THR A 42 -12.08 -6.37 11.57
C THR A 42 -11.32 -5.24 12.26
N LYS A 43 -11.85 -4.72 13.39
CA LYS A 43 -11.18 -3.69 14.19
C LYS A 43 -9.79 -4.14 14.66
N LYS A 44 -9.66 -5.38 15.14
CA LYS A 44 -8.38 -5.94 15.57
C LYS A 44 -7.39 -6.05 14.40
N ALA A 45 -7.85 -6.53 13.25
CA ALA A 45 -7.04 -6.62 12.03
C ALA A 45 -6.60 -5.24 11.51
N CYS A 46 -7.48 -4.22 11.56
CA CYS A 46 -7.10 -2.83 11.24
C CYS A 46 -5.98 -2.34 12.16
N GLY A 47 -6.08 -2.59 13.47
CA GLY A 47 -5.06 -2.17 14.44
C GLY A 47 -3.69 -2.82 14.18
N ILE A 48 -3.68 -4.11 13.83
CA ILE A 48 -2.44 -4.82 13.44
C ILE A 48 -1.85 -4.23 12.15
N ALA A 49 -2.71 -3.84 11.21
CA ALA A 49 -2.32 -3.25 9.93
C ALA A 49 -1.86 -1.78 10.04
N GLY A 50 -1.92 -1.16 11.22
CA GLY A 50 -1.65 0.27 11.39
C GLY A 50 -2.69 1.18 10.71
N GLY A 51 -3.89 0.65 10.50
CA GLY A 51 -5.06 1.38 9.99
C GLY A 51 -5.94 1.89 11.13
N ASN A 52 -6.88 2.77 10.81
CA ASN A 52 -7.87 3.29 11.75
C ASN A 52 -9.26 2.80 11.36
N TYR A 53 -9.93 2.07 12.26
CA TYR A 53 -11.26 1.54 11.99
C TYR A 53 -12.34 2.58 12.32
N ASP A 54 -13.05 3.05 11.31
CA ASP A 54 -14.12 4.06 11.44
C ASP A 54 -15.53 3.46 11.64
N GLY A 55 -15.64 2.13 11.73
CA GLY A 55 -16.90 1.39 11.77
C GLY A 55 -17.29 0.75 10.43
N SER A 56 -16.54 1.04 9.38
CA SER A 56 -16.82 0.66 8.00
C SER A 56 -15.57 0.21 7.23
N SER A 57 -14.48 0.98 7.36
CA SER A 57 -13.22 0.81 6.68
C SER A 57 -12.04 0.89 7.67
N CYS A 58 -10.88 0.38 7.27
CA CYS A 58 -9.63 0.47 8.05
C CYS A 58 -8.69 1.60 7.57
N GLY A 59 -9.06 2.38 6.54
CA GLY A 59 -8.17 3.37 5.94
C GLY A 59 -6.85 2.79 5.42
N LEU A 60 -6.90 1.69 4.67
CA LEU A 60 -5.72 0.99 4.15
C LEU A 60 -5.25 1.70 2.88
N ASP A 61 -4.38 2.69 3.04
CA ASP A 61 -3.83 3.56 1.99
C ASP A 61 -2.59 2.99 1.30
N GLN A 62 -2.06 1.87 1.80
CA GLN A 62 -0.84 1.24 1.31
C GLN A 62 -1.02 -0.27 1.19
N ILE A 63 -0.42 -0.86 0.15
CA ILE A 63 -0.46 -2.31 -0.08
C ILE A 63 0.10 -3.13 1.09
N GLY A 64 1.10 -2.60 1.80
CA GLY A 64 1.65 -3.22 3.00
C GLY A 64 0.61 -3.31 4.13
N LYS A 65 -0.13 -2.23 4.39
CA LYS A 65 -1.21 -2.21 5.37
C LYS A 65 -2.35 -3.14 4.95
N TYR A 66 -2.70 -3.14 3.67
CA TYR A 66 -3.69 -4.05 3.12
C TYR A 66 -3.33 -5.53 3.35
N ASN A 67 -2.11 -5.93 3.00
CA ASN A 67 -1.64 -7.30 3.22
C ASN A 67 -1.59 -7.67 4.72
N ALA A 68 -1.16 -6.74 5.57
CA ALA A 68 -1.17 -6.93 7.02
C ALA A 68 -2.60 -7.13 7.56
N PHE A 69 -3.57 -6.39 7.04
CA PHE A 69 -4.99 -6.56 7.37
C PHE A 69 -5.50 -7.95 6.96
N LEU A 70 -5.21 -8.39 5.72
CA LEU A 70 -5.63 -9.72 5.24
C LEU A 70 -5.04 -10.85 6.08
N MET A 71 -3.75 -10.75 6.43
CA MET A 71 -3.09 -11.70 7.34
C MET A 71 -3.74 -11.66 8.72
N GLY A 72 -4.07 -10.47 9.22
CA GLY A 72 -4.77 -10.26 10.49
C GLY A 72 -6.13 -10.95 10.53
N CYS A 73 -6.93 -10.87 9.46
CA CYS A 73 -8.19 -11.60 9.35
C CYS A 73 -7.95 -13.12 9.32
N SER A 74 -7.01 -13.57 8.49
CA SER A 74 -6.72 -15.00 8.27
C SER A 74 -6.26 -15.70 9.56
N GLN A 75 -5.40 -15.05 10.35
CA GLN A 75 -4.92 -15.59 11.63
C GLN A 75 -6.00 -15.63 12.72
N GLN A 76 -7.06 -14.84 12.60
CA GLN A 76 -8.19 -14.83 13.54
C GLN A 76 -9.26 -15.90 13.18
N SER A 77 -8.85 -16.94 12.44
CA SER A 77 -9.72 -18.01 11.91
C SER A 77 -10.84 -17.48 11.01
N GLY A 78 -10.63 -16.33 10.37
CA GLY A 78 -11.62 -15.67 9.53
C GLY A 78 -11.18 -15.62 8.07
N SER A 79 -12.11 -15.92 7.16
CA SER A 79 -12.03 -15.40 5.79
C SER A 79 -12.19 -13.87 5.78
N PHE A 80 -11.75 -13.21 4.73
CA PHE A 80 -12.03 -11.79 4.50
C PHE A 80 -12.98 -11.62 3.31
N LYS A 81 -13.77 -10.55 3.33
CA LYS A 81 -14.58 -10.10 2.19
C LYS A 81 -14.16 -8.68 1.85
N CYS A 82 -13.92 -8.44 0.58
CA CYS A 82 -13.50 -7.16 0.04
C CYS A 82 -14.40 -6.76 -1.13
N TRP A 83 -14.68 -5.47 -1.26
CA TRP A 83 -15.50 -4.88 -2.30
C TRP A 83 -14.73 -3.74 -2.98
N HIS A 84 -15.06 -3.50 -4.25
CA HIS A 84 -14.57 -2.37 -5.03
C HIS A 84 -15.64 -1.29 -5.10
#